data_AF-A0A1T3VRZ4-F1
#
_entry.id   AF-A0A1T3VRZ4-F1
#
_cell.length_a   1.000
_cell.length_b   1.000
_cell.length_c   1.000
_cell.angle_alpha   90.00
_cell.angle_beta   90.00
_cell.angle_gamma   90.00
#
_symmetry.space_group_name_H-M   'P 1'
#
loop_
_entity.id
_entity.type
_entity.pdbx_description
1 polymer ?
#
loop_
_entity_poly.entity_id
_entity_poly.type
_entity_poly.pdbx_seq_one_letter_code
_entity_poly.pdbx_strand_id
1 'polypeptide(L)'
;TPGSLLRGVRDAVRRRHSAPTELTVRPYRPVVIDGRSLDEIEPPARLTLPALMRGYLRLGAQVCGEPAHDPDFGVGDFPALLDKSRVDVRYLLRLRSVSQAADLAAGQ
;
A
#
# COMPACT_ATOMS: atom_id res chain seq x y z
N THR A 1 -14.81 9.92 0.70
CA THR A 1 -14.14 10.62 -0.42
C THR A 1 -12.79 9.95 -0.70
N PRO A 2 -12.14 10.19 -1.85
CA PRO A 2 -10.82 9.65 -2.13
C PRO A 2 -9.79 9.95 -1.02
N GLY A 3 -9.79 11.17 -0.49
CA GLY A 3 -8.94 11.56 0.63
C GLY A 3 -9.19 10.79 1.93
N SER A 4 -10.46 10.52 2.25
CA SER A 4 -10.83 9.70 3.41
C SER A 4 -10.27 8.28 3.26
N LEU A 5 -10.47 7.63 2.10
CA LEU A 5 -9.92 6.30 1.85
C LEU A 5 -8.38 6.27 1.97
N LEU A 6 -7.70 7.23 1.36
CA LEU A 6 -6.23 7.35 1.41
C LEU A 6 -5.73 7.54 2.86
N ARG A 7 -6.40 8.40 3.64
CA ARG A 7 -6.14 8.58 5.08
C ARG A 7 -6.31 7.25 5.84
N GLY A 8 -7.42 6.54 5.62
CA GLY A 8 -7.65 5.26 6.27
C GLY A 8 -6.58 4.21 5.94
N VAL A 9 -6.17 4.13 4.67
CA VAL A 9 -5.08 3.25 4.23
C VAL A 9 -3.77 3.61 4.93
N ARG A 10 -3.40 4.91 4.94
CA ARG A 10 -2.20 5.46 5.59
C ARG A 10 -2.14 5.10 7.07
N ASP A 11 -3.23 5.29 7.80
CA ASP A 11 -3.30 4.96 9.22
C ASP A 11 -3.15 3.45 9.47
N ALA A 12 -3.79 2.62 8.64
CA ALA A 12 -3.73 1.17 8.79
C ALA A 12 -2.33 0.61 8.54
N VAL A 13 -1.61 1.10 7.52
CA VAL A 13 -0.24 0.65 7.28
C VAL A 13 0.75 1.18 8.27
N ARG A 14 0.63 2.46 8.69
CA ARG A 14 1.51 3.01 9.71
C ARG A 14 1.41 2.24 11.03
N ARG A 15 0.22 1.74 11.39
CA ARG A 15 0.02 0.97 12.61
C ARG A 15 0.60 -0.45 12.56
N ARG A 16 0.54 -1.13 11.41
CA ARG A 16 0.78 -2.58 11.34
C ARG A 16 1.92 -3.02 10.44
N HIS A 17 2.39 -2.13 9.56
CA HIS A 17 3.32 -2.44 8.48
C HIS A 17 4.40 -1.38 8.31
N SER A 18 4.65 -0.52 9.31
CA SER A 18 5.72 0.47 9.21
C SER A 18 7.08 -0.21 9.05
N ALA A 19 7.91 0.37 8.20
CA ALA A 19 9.33 0.05 8.14
C ALA A 19 10.06 0.58 9.40
N PRO A 20 11.25 0.05 9.72
CA PRO A 20 12.15 0.66 10.70
C PRO A 20 12.40 2.15 10.41
N THR A 21 12.69 2.93 11.45
CA THR A 21 12.89 4.38 11.35
C THR A 21 13.99 4.76 10.37
N GLU A 22 15.05 3.95 10.28
CA GLU A 22 16.20 4.14 9.39
C GLU A 22 15.84 4.01 7.92
N LEU A 23 14.73 3.31 7.62
CA LEU A 23 14.19 3.10 6.28
C LEU A 23 12.97 3.98 6.00
N THR A 24 12.62 4.89 6.94
CA THR A 24 11.50 5.81 6.77
C THR A 24 11.94 7.02 5.98
N VAL A 25 11.19 7.33 4.92
CA VAL A 25 11.39 8.46 4.02
C VAL A 25 10.30 9.52 4.21
N ARG A 26 10.54 10.70 3.64
CA ARG A 26 9.55 11.79 3.58
C ARG A 26 9.15 12.04 2.13
N PRO A 27 7.86 12.27 1.85
CA PRO A 27 7.39 12.50 0.49
C PRO A 27 7.91 13.85 -0.03
N TYR A 28 8.42 13.87 -1.26
CA TYR A 28 8.79 15.12 -1.94
C TYR A 28 7.56 16.00 -2.20
N ARG A 29 6.42 15.37 -2.54
CA ARG A 29 5.11 16.00 -2.67
C ARG A 29 4.15 15.41 -1.63
N PRO A 30 3.98 16.03 -0.45
CA PRO A 30 2.99 15.58 0.52
C PRO A 30 1.58 15.62 -0.08
N VAL A 31 0.72 14.69 0.33
CA VAL A 31 -0.69 14.69 -0.09
C VAL A 31 -1.46 15.79 0.62
N VAL A 32 -2.03 16.71 -0.17
CA VAL A 32 -2.93 17.78 0.26
C VAL A 32 -4.17 17.75 -0.62
N ILE A 33 -5.36 17.74 -0.02
CA ILE A 33 -6.65 17.65 -0.72
C ILE A 33 -7.52 18.82 -0.28
N ASP A 34 -7.90 19.68 -1.23
CA ASP A 34 -8.65 20.91 -0.97
C ASP A 34 -7.99 21.80 0.11
N GLY A 35 -6.66 21.91 0.08
CA GLY A 35 -5.88 22.67 1.06
C GLY A 35 -5.72 22.01 2.43
N ARG A 36 -6.24 20.79 2.63
CA ARG A 36 -6.15 20.04 3.89
C ARG A 36 -5.13 18.90 3.79
N SER A 37 -4.35 18.71 4.83
CA SER A 37 -3.52 17.52 5.01
C SER A 37 -4.39 16.28 5.28
N LEU A 38 -3.80 15.08 5.14
CA LEU A 38 -4.52 13.84 5.47
C LEU A 38 -4.97 13.81 6.93
N ASP A 39 -4.22 14.42 7.86
CA ASP A 39 -4.53 14.43 9.29
C ASP A 39 -5.84 15.19 9.61
N GLU A 40 -6.21 16.15 8.77
CA GLU A 40 -7.43 16.97 8.87
C GLU A 40 -8.65 16.34 8.17
N ILE A 41 -8.47 15.18 7.55
CA ILE A 41 -9.53 14.46 6.85
C ILE A 41 -10.01 13.30 7.72
N GLU A 42 -11.33 13.19 7.89
CA GLU A 42 -11.94 12.08 8.63
C GLU A 42 -11.67 10.73 7.93
N PRO A 43 -11.11 9.72 8.62
CA PRO A 43 -10.96 8.38 8.07
C PRO A 43 -12.32 7.71 7.81
N PRO A 44 -12.38 6.67 6.97
CA PRO A 44 -13.63 6.00 6.68
C PRO A 44 -14.03 5.14 7.87
N ALA A 45 -15.33 5.08 8.18
CA ALA A 45 -15.86 4.22 9.24
C ALA A 45 -15.51 2.73 9.05
N ARG A 46 -15.38 2.29 7.79
CA ARG A 46 -14.88 0.96 7.42
C ARG A 46 -13.80 1.09 6.37
N LEU A 47 -12.65 0.50 6.64
CA LEU A 47 -11.52 0.46 5.71
C LEU A 47 -11.48 -0.86 4.96
N THR A 48 -11.40 -0.77 3.63
CA THR A 48 -10.97 -1.89 2.78
C THR A 48 -9.67 -1.49 2.11
N LEU A 49 -8.56 -2.14 2.50
CA LEU A 49 -7.27 -1.95 1.84
C LEU A 49 -7.35 -2.40 0.37
N PRO A 50 -6.80 -1.67 -0.59
CA PRO A 50 -6.77 -2.09 -2.00
C PRO A 50 -6.17 -3.49 -2.19
N ALA A 51 -6.68 -4.27 -3.15
CA ALA A 51 -6.31 -5.69 -3.30
C ALA A 51 -4.82 -5.91 -3.53
N LEU A 52 -4.21 -5.11 -4.41
CA LEU A 52 -2.78 -5.15 -4.70
C LEU A 52 -1.94 -4.89 -3.45
N MET A 53 -2.29 -3.83 -2.72
CA MET A 53 -1.65 -3.45 -1.47
C MET A 53 -1.74 -4.56 -0.42
N ARG A 54 -2.93 -5.17 -0.24
CA ARG A 54 -3.08 -6.34 0.65
C ARG A 54 -2.17 -7.49 0.25
N GLY A 55 -1.94 -7.71 -1.05
CA GLY A 55 -1.02 -8.72 -1.56
C GLY A 55 0.40 -8.47 -1.08
N TYR A 56 0.93 -7.28 -1.30
CA TYR A 56 2.29 -6.91 -0.86
C TYR A 56 2.44 -6.96 0.66
N LEU A 57 1.46 -6.47 1.42
CA LEU A 57 1.50 -6.53 2.88
C LEU A 57 1.49 -7.97 3.41
N ARG A 58 0.77 -8.89 2.76
CA ARG A 58 0.80 -10.33 3.08
C ARG A 58 2.13 -11.00 2.73
N LEU A 59 2.83 -10.49 1.71
CA LEU A 59 4.20 -10.90 1.38
C LEU A 59 5.24 -10.39 2.40
N GLY A 60 4.84 -9.51 3.33
CA GLY A 60 5.74 -8.91 4.31
C GLY A 60 6.30 -7.55 3.89
N ALA A 61 5.70 -6.90 2.89
CA ALA A 61 6.09 -5.53 2.55
C ALA A 61 5.86 -4.58 3.72
N GLN A 62 6.80 -3.66 3.91
CA GLN A 62 6.73 -2.60 4.90
C GLN A 62 6.57 -1.25 4.21
N VAL A 63 5.82 -0.34 4.82
CA VAL A 63 5.60 1.02 4.32
C VAL A 63 6.58 1.97 4.99
N CYS A 64 7.32 2.70 4.16
CA CYS A 64 8.46 3.53 4.52
C CYS A 64 8.05 4.99 4.81
N GLY A 65 6.83 5.26 5.28
CA GLY A 65 6.41 6.61 5.67
C GLY A 65 5.09 7.05 5.06
N GLU A 66 4.96 8.37 4.87
CA GLU A 66 3.76 9.01 4.33
C GLU A 66 3.62 8.79 2.82
N PRO A 67 2.38 8.77 2.28
CA PRO A 67 2.18 8.71 0.85
C PRO A 67 2.62 10.01 0.17
N ALA A 68 3.11 9.90 -1.06
CA ALA A 68 3.41 11.04 -1.92
C ALA A 68 2.25 11.25 -2.92
N HIS A 69 1.96 12.51 -3.23
CA HIS A 69 1.01 12.85 -4.29
C HIS A 69 1.68 12.73 -5.67
N ASP A 70 1.09 11.90 -6.52
CA ASP A 70 1.40 11.85 -7.94
C ASP A 70 0.35 12.65 -8.73
N PRO A 71 0.69 13.85 -9.24
CA PRO A 71 -0.25 14.72 -9.95
C PRO A 71 -0.61 14.20 -11.35
N ASP A 72 0.21 13.35 -11.96
CA ASP A 72 -0.01 12.85 -13.31
C ASP A 72 -1.13 11.80 -13.33
N PHE A 73 -1.31 11.09 -12.21
CA PHE A 73 -2.34 10.06 -12.04
C PHE A 73 -3.43 10.46 -11.03
N GLY A 74 -3.23 11.52 -10.24
CA GLY A 74 -4.16 11.95 -9.20
C GLY A 74 -4.27 10.95 -8.04
N VAL A 75 -3.15 10.31 -7.68
CA VAL A 75 -3.11 9.26 -6.65
C VAL A 75 -2.15 9.59 -5.51
N GLY A 76 -2.30 8.86 -4.41
CA GLY A 76 -1.36 8.87 -3.29
C GLY A 76 -0.57 7.57 -3.23
N ASP A 77 0.73 7.64 -3.50
CA ASP A 77 1.62 6.48 -3.57
C ASP A 77 2.36 6.25 -2.27
N PHE A 78 2.34 5.01 -1.80
CA PHE A 78 3.05 4.61 -0.59
C PHE A 78 4.44 4.07 -0.95
N PRO A 79 5.52 4.65 -0.40
CA PRO A 79 6.84 4.04 -0.52
C PRO A 79 6.81 2.73 0.27
N ALA A 80 7.03 1.60 -0.42
CA ALA A 80 6.99 0.28 0.17
C ALA A 80 8.27 -0.50 -0.14
N LEU A 81 8.78 -1.21 0.88
CA LEU A 81 9.95 -2.07 0.79
C LEU A 81 9.51 -3.52 0.99
N LEU A 82 9.89 -4.39 0.05
CA LEU A 82 9.73 -5.83 0.17
C LEU A 82 11.10 -6.49 0.21
N ASP A 83 11.48 -7.01 1.38
CA ASP A 83 12.74 -7.74 1.53
C ASP A 83 12.59 -9.17 0.99
N LYS A 84 13.27 -9.45 -0.12
CA LYS A 84 13.28 -10.76 -0.79
C LYS A 84 13.72 -11.91 0.13
N SER A 85 14.56 -11.65 1.12
CA SER A 85 15.07 -12.66 2.05
C SER A 85 14.06 -13.03 3.15
N ARG A 86 13.06 -12.18 3.38
CA ARG A 86 12.05 -12.32 4.45
C ARG A 86 10.64 -12.55 3.93
N VAL A 87 10.50 -12.75 2.62
CA VAL A 87 9.17 -12.93 2.01
C VAL A 87 8.52 -14.19 2.53
N ASP A 88 7.21 -14.13 2.80
CA ASP A 88 6.42 -15.32 3.08
C ASP A 88 6.40 -16.26 1.86
N VAL A 89 7.27 -17.27 1.91
CA VAL A 89 7.46 -18.25 0.84
C VAL A 89 6.16 -19.01 0.54
N ARG A 90 5.33 -19.30 1.55
CA ARG A 90 4.05 -20.00 1.35
C ARG A 90 3.10 -19.12 0.54
N TYR A 91 3.06 -17.83 0.84
CA TYR A 91 2.22 -16.89 0.09
C TYR A 91 2.75 -16.62 -1.33
N LEU A 92 4.07 -16.56 -1.52
CA LEU A 92 4.68 -16.52 -2.87
C LEU A 92 4.30 -17.74 -3.71
N LEU A 93 4.38 -18.93 -3.14
CA LEU A 93 4.00 -20.16 -3.83
C LEU A 93 2.52 -20.13 -4.23
N ARG A 94 1.63 -19.66 -3.34
CA ARG A 94 0.21 -19.50 -3.66
C ARG A 94 -0.03 -18.52 -4.80
N LEU A 95 0.63 -17.36 -4.80
CA LEU A 95 0.51 -16.39 -5.90
C LEU A 95 0.99 -16.99 -7.23
N ARG A 96 2.09 -17.75 -7.23
CA ARG A 96 2.58 -18.47 -8.41
C ARG A 96 1.58 -19.51 -8.91
N SER A 97 1.01 -20.32 -8.02
CA SER A 97 0.02 -21.34 -8.40
C SER A 97 -1.25 -20.72 -8.99
N VAL A 98 -1.72 -19.58 -8.45
CA VAL A 98 -2.87 -18.86 -9.01
C VAL A 98 -2.54 -18.26 -10.39
N SER A 99 -1.35 -17.67 -10.55
CA SER A 99 -0.90 -17.17 -11.87
C SER A 99 -0.84 -18.29 -12.90
N GLN A 100 -0.21 -19.42 -12.57
CA GLN A 100 -0.15 -20.58 -13.46
C GLN A 100 -1.53 -21.11 -13.84
N ALA A 101 -2.46 -21.16 -12.88
CA ALA A 101 -3.85 -21.57 -13.17
C ALA A 101 -4.58 -20.55 -14.06
N ALA A 102 -4.35 -19.26 -13.86
CA ALA A 102 -4.90 -18.20 -14.71
C ALA A 102 -4.33 -18.25 -16.14
N ASP A 103 -3.02 -18.48 -16.28
CA ASP A 103 -2.36 -18.65 -17.58
C ASP A 103 -2.90 -19.88 -18.33
N LEU A 104 -3.10 -21.00 -17.62
CA LEU A 104 -3.73 -22.21 -18.18
C LEU A 104 -5.19 -21.99 -18.59
N ALA A 105 -5.93 -21.16 -17.86
CA ALA A 105 -7.32 -20.82 -18.19
C ALA A 105 -7.45 -19.78 -19.31
N ALA A 106 -6.47 -18.89 -19.47
CA ALA A 106 -6.43 -17.87 -20.52
C ALA A 106 -5.89 -18.41 -21.86
N GLY A 107 -5.22 -19.55 -21.84
CA GLY A 107 -4.76 -20.28 -23.04
C GLY A 107 -5.80 -21.26 -23.62
N GLN A 108 -7.07 -21.21 -23.17
CA GLN A 108 -8.20 -21.97 -23.72
C GLN A 108 -9.19 -21.07 -24.45
#